data_AF-A0A941I058-F1
#
_entry.id   AF-A0A941I058-F1
#
_cell.length_a   1.000
_cell.length_b   1.000
_cell.length_c   1.000
_cell.angle_alpha   90.00
_cell.angle_beta   90.00
_cell.angle_gamma   90.00
#
_symmetry.space_group_name_H-M   'P 1'
#
loop_
_entity.id
_entity.type
_entity.pdbx_description
1 polymer ?
#
loop_
_entity_poly.entity_id
_entity_poly.type
_entity_poly.pdbx_seq_one_letter_code
_entity_poly.pdbx_strand_id
1 'polypeptide(L)'
;MAEQFRAGAGVVKKSADIVGQARGDLTTEVKKLQGQMDAVRAHWEGQGARSFHSVSEAWRIQTQDIVDALENFEANLTGAQRQYDADDSNVASNLSKYSSMLGKS
;
A
#
# COMPACT_ATOMS: atom_id res chain seq x y z
N MET A 1 7.39 1.84 26.61
CA MET A 1 7.93 0.93 25.58
C MET A 1 6.85 -0.03 25.07
N ALA A 2 6.43 -1.07 25.81
CA ALA A 2 5.45 -2.06 25.32
C ALA A 2 4.06 -1.50 24.90
N GLU A 3 3.54 -0.49 25.61
CA GLU A 3 2.26 0.16 25.28
C GLU A 3 2.33 0.98 23.98
N GLN A 4 3.44 1.70 23.78
CA GLN A 4 3.70 2.49 22.57
C GLN A 4 3.94 1.61 21.35
N PHE A 5 4.54 0.43 21.56
CA PHE A 5 4.73 -0.60 20.53
C PHE A 5 3.39 -1.16 20.04
N ARG A 6 2.52 -1.56 20.97
CA ARG A 6 1.17 -2.05 20.65
C ARG A 6 0.34 -0.97 19.94
N ALA A 7 0.48 0.29 20.36
CA ALA A 7 -0.16 1.42 19.69
C ALA A 7 0.37 1.63 18.26
N GLY A 8 1.70 1.57 18.05
CA GLY A 8 2.33 1.72 16.73
C GLY A 8 1.95 0.61 15.76
N ALA A 9 2.05 -0.66 16.18
CA ALA A 9 1.67 -1.81 15.36
C ALA A 9 0.16 -1.81 15.02
N GLY A 10 -0.69 -1.36 15.95
CA GLY A 10 -2.13 -1.20 15.71
C GLY A 10 -2.43 -0.13 14.66
N VAL A 11 -1.72 1.00 14.69
CA VAL A 11 -1.88 2.09 13.72
C VAL A 11 -1.41 1.67 12.34
N VAL A 12 -0.26 1.02 12.22
CA VAL A 12 0.28 0.55 10.93
C VAL A 12 -0.63 -0.49 10.29
N LYS A 13 -1.11 -1.48 11.06
CA LYS A 13 -2.08 -2.45 10.55
C LYS A 13 -3.34 -1.77 10.04
N LYS A 14 -3.89 -0.83 10.81
CA LYS A 14 -5.09 -0.08 10.41
C LYS A 14 -4.86 0.75 9.14
N SER A 15 -3.69 1.35 8.99
CA SER A 15 -3.30 2.08 7.78
C SER A 15 -3.16 1.15 6.57
N ALA A 16 -2.57 -0.03 6.74
CA ALA A 16 -2.51 -1.04 5.68
C ALA A 16 -3.91 -1.51 5.24
N ASP A 17 -4.82 -1.73 6.20
CA ASP A 17 -6.21 -2.09 5.91
C ASP A 17 -6.93 -0.98 5.10
N ILE A 18 -6.75 0.29 5.48
CA ILE A 18 -7.32 1.45 4.76
C ILE A 18 -6.77 1.54 3.32
N VAL A 19 -5.45 1.35 3.15
CA VAL A 19 -4.80 1.37 1.84
C VAL A 19 -5.29 0.22 0.96
N GLY A 20 -5.43 -0.98 1.54
CA GLY A 20 -5.98 -2.14 0.86
C GLY A 20 -7.42 -1.93 0.40
N GLN A 21 -8.26 -1.31 1.26
CA GLN A 21 -9.62 -0.90 0.90
C GLN A 21 -9.62 0.12 -0.24
N ALA A 22 -8.84 1.20 -0.12
CA ALA A 22 -8.75 2.23 -1.15
C ALA A 22 -8.29 1.66 -2.50
N ARG A 23 -7.34 0.71 -2.51
CA ARG A 23 -6.92 -0.01 -3.72
C ARG A 23 -8.06 -0.83 -4.32
N GLY A 24 -8.82 -1.54 -3.48
CA GLY A 24 -9.98 -2.33 -3.92
C GLY A 24 -11.08 -1.47 -4.54
N ASP A 25 -11.39 -0.34 -3.90
CA ASP A 25 -12.40 0.62 -4.37
C ASP A 25 -11.97 1.24 -5.70
N LEU A 26 -10.71 1.69 -5.80
CA LEU A 26 -10.16 2.24 -7.04
C LEU A 26 -10.18 1.23 -8.18
N THR A 27 -9.80 -0.02 -7.91
CA THR A 27 -9.84 -1.11 -8.91
C THR A 27 -11.26 -1.33 -9.42
N THR A 28 -12.25 -1.22 -8.53
CA THR A 28 -13.67 -1.39 -8.88
C THR A 28 -14.18 -0.26 -9.76
N GLU A 29 -13.90 0.99 -9.38
CA GLU A 29 -14.31 2.15 -10.17
C GLU A 29 -13.60 2.19 -11.54
N VAL A 30 -12.35 1.75 -11.63
CA VAL A 30 -11.65 1.64 -12.92
C VAL A 30 -12.30 0.61 -13.83
N LYS A 31 -12.62 -0.58 -13.32
CA LYS A 31 -13.32 -1.60 -14.12
C LYS A 31 -14.69 -1.11 -14.60
N LYS A 32 -15.40 -0.36 -13.75
CA LYS A 32 -16.69 0.24 -14.10
C LYS A 32 -16.54 1.29 -15.20
N LEU A 33 -15.55 2.18 -15.10
CA LEU A 33 -15.25 3.16 -16.14
C LEU A 33 -14.82 2.48 -17.45
N GLN A 34 -13.98 1.43 -17.39
CA GLN A 34 -13.65 0.63 -18.58
C GLN A 34 -14.89 0.03 -19.25
N GLY A 35 -15.81 -0.54 -18.47
CA GLY A 35 -17.07 -1.07 -19.01
C GLY A 35 -17.95 0.02 -19.64
N GLN A 36 -18.01 1.21 -19.03
CA GLN A 36 -18.72 2.36 -19.61
C GLN A 36 -18.04 2.83 -20.91
N MET A 37 -16.71 2.89 -20.93
CA MET A 37 -15.94 3.25 -22.11
C MET A 37 -16.19 2.24 -23.25
N ASP A 38 -16.12 0.94 -22.99
CA ASP A 38 -16.40 -0.10 -23.99
C ASP A 38 -17.83 -0.04 -24.53
N ALA A 39 -18.82 0.30 -23.69
CA ALA A 39 -20.20 0.49 -24.15
C ALA A 39 -20.35 1.66 -25.13
N VAL A 40 -19.60 2.74 -24.92
CA VAL A 40 -19.64 3.94 -25.77
C VAL A 40 -18.72 3.80 -27.00
N ARG A 41 -17.71 2.92 -26.95
CA ARG A 41 -16.79 2.61 -28.06
C ARG A 41 -17.55 2.25 -29.35
N ALA A 42 -18.59 1.43 -29.25
CA ALA A 42 -19.42 1.04 -30.39
C ALA A 42 -20.11 2.23 -31.08
N HIS A 43 -20.32 3.34 -30.38
CA HIS A 43 -20.88 4.57 -30.93
C HIS A 43 -19.81 5.49 -31.55
N TRP A 44 -18.52 5.31 -31.22
CA TRP A 44 -17.43 6.24 -31.56
C TRP A 44 -16.44 5.70 -32.59
N GLU A 45 -16.66 4.49 -33.15
CA GLU A 45 -15.80 3.82 -34.15
C GLU A 45 -15.50 4.63 -35.43
N GLY A 46 -16.19 5.76 -35.67
CA GLY A 46 -15.94 6.68 -36.78
C GLY A 46 -14.83 7.72 -36.53
N GLN A 47 -15.20 9.00 -36.40
CA GLN A 47 -14.23 10.11 -36.29
C GLN A 47 -13.53 10.22 -34.92
N GLY A 48 -14.08 9.60 -33.86
CA GLY A 48 -13.60 9.73 -32.47
C GLY A 48 -12.67 8.60 -31.99
N ALA A 49 -12.47 7.55 -32.80
CA ALA A 49 -11.82 6.32 -32.37
C ALA A 49 -10.39 6.51 -31.85
N ARG A 50 -9.61 7.42 -32.46
CA ARG A 50 -8.23 7.72 -32.03
C ARG A 50 -8.18 8.45 -30.69
N SER A 51 -9.01 9.47 -30.50
CA SER A 51 -9.09 10.19 -29.22
C SER A 51 -9.56 9.29 -28.10
N PHE A 52 -10.54 8.43 -28.38
CA PHE A 52 -11.02 7.43 -27.43
C PHE A 52 -9.91 6.45 -27.02
N HIS A 53 -9.19 5.90 -28.00
CA HIS A 53 -8.06 5.01 -27.74
C HIS A 53 -6.95 5.67 -26.90
N SER A 54 -6.67 6.96 -27.16
CA SER A 54 -5.71 7.71 -26.37
C SER A 54 -6.16 7.90 -24.92
N VAL A 55 -7.45 8.19 -24.70
CA VAL A 55 -8.00 8.34 -23.35
C VAL A 55 -8.04 7.00 -22.61
N SER A 56 -8.42 5.91 -23.28
CA SER A 56 -8.44 4.58 -22.67
C SER A 56 -7.05 4.14 -22.24
N GLU A 57 -6.03 4.42 -23.05
CA GLU A 57 -4.66 4.06 -22.73
C GLU A 57 -4.08 4.94 -21.61
N ALA A 58 -4.28 6.26 -21.68
CA ALA A 58 -3.86 7.17 -20.62
C ALA A 58 -4.50 6.81 -19.27
N TRP A 59 -5.80 6.46 -19.28
CA TRP A 59 -6.52 6.03 -18.10
C TRP A 59 -5.97 4.71 -17.51
N ARG A 60 -5.66 3.74 -18.38
CA ARG A 60 -5.06 2.46 -17.98
C ARG A 60 -3.71 2.68 -17.29
N ILE A 61 -2.86 3.53 -17.87
CA ILE A 61 -1.54 3.89 -17.32
C ILE A 61 -1.72 4.57 -15.96
N GLN A 62 -2.57 5.61 -15.89
CA GLN A 62 -2.76 6.36 -14.66
C GLN A 62 -3.36 5.52 -13.53
N THR A 63 -4.23 4.55 -13.86
CA THR A 63 -4.70 3.58 -12.86
C THR A 63 -3.56 2.73 -12.33
N GLN A 64 -2.74 2.18 -13.23
CA GLN A 64 -1.63 1.32 -12.83
C GLN A 64 -0.67 2.07 -11.92
N ASP A 65 -0.33 3.32 -12.25
CA ASP A 65 0.53 4.18 -11.44
C ASP A 65 -0.01 4.37 -10.01
N ILE A 66 -1.33 4.56 -9.86
CA ILE A 66 -1.94 4.71 -8.53
C ILE A 66 -1.90 3.40 -7.76
N VAL A 67 -2.19 2.27 -8.40
CA VAL A 67 -2.11 0.94 -7.76
C VAL A 67 -0.67 0.67 -7.30
N ASP A 68 0.31 0.92 -8.15
CA ASP A 68 1.73 0.72 -7.85
C ASP A 68 2.20 1.64 -6.70
N ALA A 69 1.70 2.89 -6.66
CA ALA A 69 1.99 3.81 -5.56
C ALA A 69 1.42 3.31 -4.22
N LEU A 70 0.19 2.75 -4.22
CA LEU A 70 -0.43 2.18 -3.03
C LEU A 70 0.31 0.93 -2.54
N GLU A 71 0.76 0.05 -3.45
CA GLU A 71 1.55 -1.13 -3.10
C GLU A 71 2.92 -0.74 -2.52
N ASN A 72 3.61 0.24 -3.13
CA ASN A 72 4.86 0.76 -2.59
C ASN A 72 4.66 1.41 -1.21
N PHE A 73 3.56 2.11 -1.00
CA PHE A 73 3.24 2.69 0.31
C PHE A 73 3.02 1.59 1.36
N GLU A 74 2.26 0.55 1.06
CA GLU A 74 2.07 -0.60 1.95
C GLU A 74 3.39 -1.33 2.27
N ALA A 75 4.23 -1.56 1.25
CA ALA A 75 5.55 -2.18 1.41
C ALA A 75 6.47 -1.34 2.30
N ASN A 76 6.47 -0.01 2.13
CA ASN A 76 7.23 0.90 2.98
C ASN A 76 6.71 0.92 4.41
N LEU A 77 5.38 0.90 4.59
CA LEU A 77 4.75 0.90 5.91
C LEU A 77 5.06 -0.38 6.70
N THR A 78 4.96 -1.53 6.04
CA THR A 78 5.27 -2.84 6.64
C THR A 78 6.77 -3.05 6.84
N GLY A 79 7.61 -2.57 5.92
CA GLY A 79 9.07 -2.58 6.02
C GLY A 79 9.57 -1.74 7.20
N ALA A 80 9.05 -0.52 7.36
CA ALA A 80 9.37 0.34 8.50
C ALA A 80 9.01 -0.34 9.83
N GLN A 81 7.84 -0.98 9.92
CA GLN A 81 7.44 -1.69 11.13
C GLN A 81 8.37 -2.86 11.46
N ARG A 82 8.76 -3.67 10.46
CA ARG A 82 9.73 -4.77 10.66
C ARG A 82 11.10 -4.28 11.10
N GLN A 83 11.56 -3.14 10.57
CA GLN A 83 12.82 -2.52 10.96
C GLN A 83 12.78 -2.10 12.43
N TYR A 84 11.70 -1.43 12.86
CA TYR A 84 11.51 -1.05 14.27
C TYR A 84 11.41 -2.27 15.19
N ASP A 85 10.71 -3.34 14.80
CA ASP A 85 10.63 -4.59 15.57
C ASP A 85 12.01 -5.25 15.73
N ALA A 86 12.82 -5.25 14.67
CA ALA A 86 14.16 -5.83 14.67
C ALA A 86 15.14 -5.03 15.55
N ASP A 87 15.07 -3.70 15.50
CA ASP A 87 15.90 -2.83 16.33
C ASP A 87 15.57 -2.97 17.82
N ASP A 88 14.30 -3.07 18.20
CA ASP A 88 13.88 -3.24 19.60
C ASP A 88 14.24 -4.63 20.15
N SER A 89 14.07 -5.69 19.35
CA SER A 89 14.55 -7.04 19.69
C SER A 89 16.06 -7.06 19.95
N ASN A 90 16.85 -6.38 19.11
CA ASN A 90 18.29 -6.29 19.29
C ASN A 90 18.66 -5.53 20.57
N VAL A 91 17.99 -4.42 20.86
CA VAL A 91 18.22 -3.63 22.08
C VAL A 91 17.84 -4.43 23.33
N ALA A 92 16.68 -5.08 23.36
CA ALA A 92 16.25 -5.91 24.48
C ALA A 92 17.20 -7.10 24.72
N SER A 93 17.66 -7.75 23.65
CA SER A 93 18.60 -8.87 23.71
C SER A 93 19.98 -8.42 24.22
N ASN A 94 20.46 -7.25 23.79
CA ASN A 94 21.69 -6.66 24.31
C ASN A 94 21.56 -6.23 25.77
N LEU A 95 20.46 -5.58 26.16
CA LEU A 95 20.21 -5.17 27.54
C LEU A 95 20.12 -6.39 28.48
N SER A 96 19.49 -7.48 28.03
CA SER A 96 19.41 -8.74 28.78
C SER A 96 20.78 -9.38 28.98
N LYS A 97 21.66 -9.31 27.97
CA LYS A 97 23.06 -9.76 28.08
C LYS A 97 23.84 -8.90 29.08
N TYR A 98 23.73 -7.58 29.01
CA TYR A 98 24.38 -6.66 29.95
C TYR A 98 23.87 -6.87 31.39
N SER A 99 22.57 -6.98 31.59
CA SER A 99 21.96 -7.28 32.89
C SER A 99 22.41 -8.63 33.45
N SER A 100 22.58 -9.65 32.60
CA SER A 100 23.08 -10.97 33.02
C SER A 100 24.56 -10.96 33.39
N MET A 101 25.35 -10.05 32.80
CA MET A 101 26.76 -9.86 33.15
C MET A 101 26.93 -9.08 34.46
N LEU A 102 26.07 -8.09 34.71
CA LEU A 102 26.10 -7.30 35.95
C LEU A 102 25.44 -8.02 37.14
N GLY A 103 24.53 -8.96 36.90
CA GLY A 103 23.92 -9.79 37.95
C GLY A 103 24.78 -10.99 38.40
N LYS A 104 25.91 -11.25 37.73
CA LYS A 104 26.93 -12.19 38.17
C LYS A 104 28.13 -11.40 38.73
N SER A 105 27.99 -10.88 39.94
CA SER A 105 29.09 -10.36 40.75
C SER A 105 28.78 -10.62 42.21
#